data_AF-A0A8B8AKI7-F1
#
_entry.id   AF-A0A8B8AKI7-F1
#
_cell.length_a   1.000
_cell.length_b   1.000
_cell.length_c   1.000
_cell.angle_alpha   90.00
_cell.angle_beta   90.00
_cell.angle_gamma   90.00
#
_symmetry.space_group_name_H-M   'P 1'
#
loop_
_entity.id
_entity.type
_entity.pdbx_description
1 polymer ?
#
loop_
_entity_poly.entity_id
_entity_poly.type
_entity_poly.pdbx_seq_one_letter_code
_entity_poly.pdbx_strand_id
1 'polypeptide(L)'
;MTVFFTTLIIVKIMISCVDKEVTAECVQGYHGSDCSLPCRYPSYGEYCQLQCHCKMEHCNHISGCSNSVSYNENWHEGALPNRPFFQRTVMFTSICTLGSVFLVLTIIYCAINRRSCHCETS
;
A
#
# COMPACT_ATOMS: atom_id res chain seq x y z
N MET A 1 12.41 20.43 11.87
CA MET A 1 11.29 20.16 12.80
C MET A 1 9.94 20.35 12.12
N THR A 2 9.70 21.43 11.40
CA THR A 2 8.44 21.73 10.66
C THR A 2 8.05 20.67 9.61
N VAL A 3 9.00 20.12 8.85
CA VAL A 3 8.74 19.05 7.85
C VAL A 3 8.25 17.76 8.52
N PHE A 4 8.79 17.43 9.70
CA PHE A 4 8.36 16.26 10.48
C PHE A 4 6.92 16.44 10.97
N PHE A 5 6.57 17.66 11.41
CA PHE A 5 5.21 17.99 11.80
C PHE A 5 4.24 17.97 10.61
N THR A 6 4.62 18.48 9.43
CA THR A 6 3.75 18.42 8.24
C THR A 6 3.59 17.01 7.71
N THR A 7 4.64 16.18 7.72
CA THR A 7 4.52 14.76 7.37
C THR A 7 3.66 14.01 8.37
N LEU A 8 3.75 14.31 9.67
CA LEU A 8 2.89 13.71 10.69
C LEU A 8 1.44 14.18 10.57
N ILE A 9 1.19 15.44 10.16
CA ILE A 9 -0.15 15.96 9.89
C ILE A 9 -0.72 15.32 8.63
N ILE A 10 0.05 15.19 7.55
CA ILE A 10 -0.36 14.49 6.32
C ILE A 10 -0.61 13.00 6.60
N VAL A 11 0.26 12.34 7.36
CA VAL A 11 0.09 10.95 7.79
C VAL A 11 -1.14 10.83 8.70
N LYS A 12 -1.40 11.76 9.62
CA LYS A 12 -2.64 11.81 10.40
C LYS A 12 -3.88 12.03 9.53
N ILE A 13 -3.83 12.89 8.51
CA ILE A 13 -4.94 13.11 7.57
C ILE A 13 -5.19 11.84 6.74
N MET A 14 -4.14 11.15 6.28
CA MET A 14 -4.25 9.86 5.61
C MET A 14 -4.79 8.77 6.55
N ILE A 15 -4.36 8.74 7.81
CA ILE A 15 -4.89 7.84 8.86
C ILE A 15 -6.34 8.18 9.23
N SER A 16 -6.74 9.46 9.16
CA SER A 16 -8.13 9.90 9.40
C SER A 16 -9.06 9.63 8.20
N CYS A 17 -8.52 9.49 6.99
CA CYS A 17 -9.25 9.08 5.78
C CYS A 17 -9.21 7.58 5.54
N VAL A 18 -8.34 6.84 6.23
CA VAL A 18 -8.61 5.43 6.51
C VAL A 18 -9.80 5.48 7.45
N ASP A 19 -11.00 5.36 6.88
CA ASP A 19 -12.15 4.85 7.63
C ASP A 19 -11.62 3.81 8.60
N LYS A 20 -12.02 3.87 9.86
CA LYS A 20 -11.87 2.70 10.72
C LYS A 20 -12.69 1.60 10.07
N GLU A 21 -12.11 0.92 9.10
CA GLU A 21 -12.52 -0.39 8.72
C GLU A 21 -12.04 -1.24 9.88
N VAL A 22 -12.88 -1.32 10.91
CA VAL A 22 -13.04 -2.61 11.55
C VAL A 22 -13.78 -3.47 10.52
N THR A 23 -13.09 -3.81 9.43
CA THR A 23 -13.28 -5.14 8.87
C THR A 23 -12.81 -6.03 9.99
N ALA A 24 -13.69 -6.89 10.49
CA ALA A 24 -13.25 -7.98 11.33
C ALA A 24 -12.05 -8.62 10.59
N GLU A 25 -10.84 -8.47 11.12
CA GLU A 25 -9.66 -8.99 10.46
C GLU A 25 -9.87 -10.50 10.33
N CYS A 26 -10.04 -10.96 9.08
CA CYS A 26 -10.29 -12.36 8.84
C CYS A 26 -9.07 -13.18 9.25
N VAL A 27 -9.32 -14.41 9.73
CA VAL A 27 -8.24 -15.36 9.95
C VAL A 27 -7.46 -15.51 8.64
N GLN A 28 -6.13 -15.59 8.74
CA GLN A 28 -5.27 -15.79 7.58
C GLN A 28 -5.81 -16.88 6.63
N GLY A 29 -5.74 -16.59 5.34
CA GLY A 29 -6.28 -17.48 4.31
C GLY A 29 -7.79 -17.36 4.07
N TYR A 30 -8.48 -16.41 4.70
CA TYR A 30 -9.91 -16.15 4.47
C TYR A 30 -10.20 -14.68 4.17
N HIS A 31 -11.30 -14.44 3.45
CA HIS A 31 -11.80 -13.13 3.04
C HIS A 31 -13.34 -13.11 2.95
N GLY A 32 -13.90 -11.95 2.59
CA GLY A 32 -15.35 -11.72 2.47
C GLY A 32 -15.93 -11.00 3.68
N SER A 33 -17.21 -10.58 3.59
CA SER A 33 -17.92 -9.88 4.66
C SER A 33 -17.94 -10.64 5.99
N ASP A 34 -17.99 -11.97 5.90
CA ASP A 34 -18.12 -12.87 7.06
C ASP A 34 -16.91 -13.81 7.24
N CYS A 35 -15.79 -13.52 6.58
CA CYS A 35 -14.57 -14.34 6.62
C CYS A 35 -14.78 -15.83 6.28
N SER A 36 -15.81 -16.13 5.49
CA SER A 36 -16.23 -17.49 5.14
C SER A 36 -15.61 -18.00 3.84
N LEU A 37 -15.01 -17.11 3.03
CA LEU A 37 -14.44 -17.45 1.74
C LEU A 37 -12.94 -17.67 1.89
N PRO A 38 -12.40 -18.84 1.53
CA PRO A 38 -10.95 -19.05 1.51
C PRO A 38 -10.31 -18.24 0.37
N CYS A 39 -9.04 -17.89 0.51
CA CYS A 39 -8.30 -17.22 -0.55
C CYS A 39 -8.37 -18.00 -1.87
N ARG A 40 -8.72 -17.29 -2.94
CA ARG A 40 -8.77 -17.87 -4.29
C ARG A 40 -7.36 -18.09 -4.82
N TYR A 41 -7.09 -19.27 -5.40
CA TYR A 41 -5.84 -19.55 -6.10
C TYR A 41 -5.54 -18.45 -7.16
N PRO A 42 -4.30 -17.95 -7.24
CA PRO A 42 -3.09 -18.40 -6.57
C PRO A 42 -2.80 -17.77 -5.21
N SER A 43 -3.74 -17.04 -4.62
CA SER A 43 -3.50 -16.28 -3.40
C SER A 43 -3.62 -17.09 -2.11
N TYR A 44 -2.83 -16.74 -1.09
CA TYR A 44 -2.87 -17.32 0.26
C TYR A 44 -2.39 -16.32 1.33
N GLY A 45 -2.50 -16.71 2.61
CA GLY A 45 -1.93 -15.96 3.74
C GLY A 45 -2.79 -14.79 4.21
N GLU A 46 -2.18 -13.87 4.94
CA GLU A 46 -2.87 -12.68 5.47
C GLU A 46 -3.41 -11.81 4.33
N TYR A 47 -4.71 -11.48 4.39
CA TYR A 47 -5.42 -10.73 3.36
C TYR A 47 -5.26 -11.27 1.93
N CYS A 48 -4.91 -12.56 1.76
CA CYS A 48 -4.66 -13.17 0.45
C CYS A 48 -3.56 -12.46 -0.37
N GLN A 49 -2.57 -11.83 0.27
CA GLN A 49 -1.52 -11.06 -0.41
C GLN A 49 -0.33 -11.90 -0.88
N LEU A 50 -0.19 -13.14 -0.42
CA LEU A 50 0.88 -14.05 -0.85
C LEU A 50 0.42 -14.89 -2.04
N GLN A 51 1.37 -15.36 -2.86
CA GLN A 51 1.08 -16.11 -4.08
C GLN A 51 1.75 -17.49 -4.10
N CYS A 52 0.96 -18.52 -4.37
CA CYS A 52 1.44 -19.88 -4.57
C CYS A 52 2.15 -20.01 -5.92
N HIS A 53 3.33 -20.64 -5.88
CA HIS A 53 4.14 -20.99 -7.04
C HIS A 53 4.19 -22.52 -7.22
N CYS A 54 3.08 -23.18 -6.94
CA CYS A 54 2.87 -24.61 -7.08
C CYS A 54 1.51 -24.85 -7.73
N LYS A 55 1.23 -26.09 -8.14
CA LYS A 55 -0.09 -26.46 -8.66
C LYS A 55 -1.18 -26.16 -7.62
N MET A 56 -2.38 -25.86 -8.10
CA MET A 56 -3.55 -25.55 -7.26
C MET A 56 -3.82 -26.62 -6.20
N GLU A 57 -3.62 -27.90 -6.53
CA GLU A 57 -3.76 -29.05 -5.62
C GLU A 57 -2.77 -29.07 -4.43
N HIS A 58 -1.68 -28.30 -4.52
CA HIS A 58 -0.66 -28.19 -3.47
C HIS A 58 -0.65 -26.82 -2.78
N CYS A 59 -1.53 -25.92 -3.19
CA CYS A 59 -1.65 -24.57 -2.64
C CYS A 59 -2.71 -24.54 -1.55
N ASN A 60 -2.27 -24.47 -0.30
CA ASN A 60 -3.13 -24.23 0.84
C ASN A 60 -3.39 -22.72 1.00
N HIS A 61 -4.65 -22.31 1.14
CA HIS A 61 -5.04 -20.91 1.28
C HIS A 61 -4.46 -20.23 2.55
N ILE A 62 -4.02 -21.00 3.55
CA ILE A 62 -3.38 -20.51 4.77
C ILE A 62 -1.85 -20.55 4.64
N SER A 63 -1.29 -21.73 4.39
CA SER A 63 0.17 -21.95 4.46
C SER A 63 0.90 -21.85 3.12
N GLY A 64 0.18 -21.71 2.01
CA GLY A 64 0.75 -21.71 0.68
C GLY A 64 1.15 -23.11 0.23
N CYS A 65 2.29 -23.24 -0.42
CA CYS A 65 2.75 -24.52 -0.97
C CYS A 65 3.27 -25.45 0.13
N SER A 66 2.80 -26.70 0.16
CA SER A 66 3.38 -27.71 1.04
C SER A 66 4.79 -28.07 0.57
N ASN A 67 5.80 -27.88 1.42
CA ASN A 67 7.21 -28.17 1.14
C ASN A 67 7.52 -29.66 0.85
N SER A 68 6.51 -30.50 0.66
CA SER A 68 6.66 -31.88 0.18
C SER A 68 6.80 -31.98 -1.33
N VAL A 69 7.02 -30.86 -2.04
CA VAL A 69 7.81 -30.93 -3.29
C VAL A 69 9.22 -31.26 -2.83
N SER A 70 9.53 -32.56 -2.82
CA SER A 70 10.91 -33.06 -2.87
C SER A 70 11.71 -32.12 -3.77
N TYR A 71 12.60 -31.35 -3.16
CA TYR A 71 13.50 -30.41 -3.84
C TYR A 71 14.37 -31.25 -4.80
N ASN A 72 13.88 -31.47 -6.02
CA ASN A 72 14.75 -31.88 -7.11
C ASN A 72 15.40 -30.60 -7.61
N GLU A 73 16.52 -30.27 -6.99
CA GLU A 73 17.33 -29.10 -7.34
C GLU A 73 17.72 -29.17 -8.82
N ASN A 74 16.95 -28.48 -9.65
CA ASN A 74 17.28 -28.11 -11.02
C ASN A 74 16.58 -26.78 -11.33
N TRP A 75 17.07 -25.69 -10.73
CA TRP A 75 16.85 -24.34 -11.25
C TRP A 75 18.20 -23.71 -11.57
N HIS A 76 18.45 -23.58 -12.87
CA HIS A 76 19.53 -22.79 -13.43
C HIS A 76 19.35 -21.32 -13.07
N GLU A 77 20.36 -20.75 -12.45
CA GLU A 77 20.49 -19.32 -12.17
C GLU A 77 20.65 -18.53 -13.48
N GLY A 78 19.85 -17.48 -13.70
CA GLY A 78 19.93 -16.70 -14.93
C GLY A 78 19.09 -15.41 -14.95
N ALA A 79 19.71 -14.33 -14.47
CA ALA A 79 19.50 -12.91 -14.81
C ALA A 79 18.15 -12.22 -14.49
N LEU A 80 18.17 -11.40 -13.41
CA LEU A 80 17.27 -10.26 -13.22
C LEU A 80 17.49 -9.20 -14.33
N PRO A 81 16.43 -8.58 -14.89
CA PRO A 81 16.59 -7.47 -15.82
C PRO A 81 17.08 -6.21 -15.11
N ASN A 82 18.12 -5.59 -15.65
CA ASN A 82 18.59 -4.25 -15.33
C ASN A 82 17.42 -3.25 -15.39
N ARG A 83 16.91 -2.79 -14.24
CA ARG A 83 16.07 -1.59 -14.20
C ARG A 83 16.98 -0.36 -14.09
N PRO A 84 16.96 0.58 -15.06
CA PRO A 84 17.81 1.76 -14.97
C PRO A 84 17.42 2.57 -13.72
N PHE A 85 18.38 2.68 -12.78
CA PHE A 85 18.34 3.44 -11.54
C PHE A 85 18.03 4.94 -11.73
N PHE A 86 18.15 5.45 -12.97
CA PHE A 86 18.14 6.88 -13.28
C PHE A 86 16.76 7.54 -13.38
N GLN A 87 15.65 6.78 -13.48
CA GLN A 87 14.32 7.37 -13.71
C GLN A 87 13.53 7.66 -12.41
N ARG A 88 13.94 7.08 -11.27
CA ARG A 88 13.21 7.19 -10.00
C ARG A 88 13.38 8.56 -9.33
N THR A 89 14.58 9.12 -9.37
CA THR A 89 14.91 10.39 -8.70
C THR A 89 14.19 11.59 -9.33
N VAL A 90 14.02 11.59 -10.66
CA VAL A 90 13.35 12.67 -11.42
C VAL A 90 11.85 12.73 -11.11
N MET A 91 11.21 11.57 -10.87
CA MET A 91 9.81 11.53 -10.47
C MET A 91 9.61 12.13 -9.07
N PHE A 92 10.49 11.80 -8.11
CA PHE A 92 10.40 12.32 -6.76
C PHE A 92 10.67 13.83 -6.68
N THR A 93 11.63 14.36 -7.45
CA THR A 93 11.90 15.80 -7.47
C THR A 93 10.74 16.59 -8.06
N SER A 94 10.09 16.08 -9.11
CA SER A 94 8.90 16.70 -9.71
C SER A 94 7.69 16.73 -8.76
N ILE A 95 7.45 15.65 -8.02
CA ILE A 95 6.36 15.60 -7.03
C ILE A 95 6.61 16.61 -5.90
N CYS A 96 7.85 16.72 -5.43
CA CYS A 96 8.24 17.68 -4.39
C CYS A 96 8.07 19.13 -4.82
N THR A 97 8.44 19.47 -6.06
CA THR A 97 8.30 20.84 -6.58
C THR A 97 6.84 21.21 -6.85
N LEU A 98 6.03 20.28 -7.35
CA LEU A 98 4.59 20.51 -7.52
C LEU A 98 3.90 20.69 -6.16
N GLY A 99 4.20 19.85 -5.17
CA GLY A 99 3.61 19.94 -3.82
C GLY A 99 3.92 21.25 -3.11
N SER A 100 5.16 21.76 -3.23
CA SER A 100 5.54 23.05 -2.63
C SER A 100 4.83 24.22 -3.31
N VAL A 101 4.67 24.18 -4.63
CA VAL A 101 3.93 25.21 -5.39
C VAL A 101 2.45 25.22 -5.02
N PHE A 102 1.78 24.06 -4.92
CA PHE A 102 0.38 23.99 -4.51
C PHE A 102 0.15 24.56 -3.10
N LEU A 103 1.01 24.21 -2.13
CA LEU A 103 0.92 24.77 -0.78
C LEU A 103 1.05 26.29 -0.77
N VAL A 104 2.02 26.84 -1.50
CA VAL A 104 2.21 28.29 -1.60
C VAL A 104 0.98 28.96 -2.24
N LEU A 105 0.42 28.38 -3.30
CA LEU A 105 -0.79 28.89 -3.95
C LEU A 105 -2.00 28.84 -3.01
N THR A 106 -2.19 27.80 -2.22
CA THR A 106 -3.28 27.74 -1.22
C THR A 106 -3.12 28.81 -0.14
N ILE A 107 -1.91 29.06 0.35
CA ILE A 107 -1.65 30.10 1.36
C ILE A 107 -1.92 31.49 0.77
N ILE A 108 -1.43 31.75 -0.44
CA ILE A 108 -1.66 33.01 -1.15
C ILE A 108 -3.16 33.20 -1.42
N TYR A 109 -3.84 32.17 -1.92
CA TYR A 109 -5.28 32.19 -2.15
C TYR A 109 -6.05 32.45 -0.86
N CYS A 110 -5.73 31.78 0.25
CA CYS A 110 -6.35 32.03 1.55
C CYS A 110 -6.05 33.43 2.09
N ALA A 111 -4.86 33.99 1.84
CA ALA A 111 -4.50 35.34 2.24
C ALA A 111 -5.22 36.43 1.42
N ILE A 112 -5.42 36.19 0.12
CA ILE A 112 -6.18 37.07 -0.79
C ILE A 112 -7.68 36.94 -0.49
N ASN A 113 -8.17 35.71 -0.30
CA ASN A 113 -9.56 35.37 -0.07
C ASN A 113 -9.93 35.34 1.43
N ARG A 114 -9.14 36.01 2.28
CA ARG A 114 -9.37 36.18 3.73
C ARG A 114 -10.62 36.99 4.07
N ARG A 115 -11.58 37.06 3.15
CA ARG A 115 -12.99 37.36 3.41
C ARG A 115 -13.88 36.10 3.59
N SER A 116 -13.39 34.87 3.41
CA SER A 116 -14.28 33.66 3.39
C SER A 116 -13.89 32.40 4.20
N CYS A 117 -12.80 32.35 4.96
CA CYS A 117 -12.53 31.15 5.79
C CYS A 117 -13.17 31.27 7.18
N HIS A 118 -14.42 30.83 7.29
CA HIS A 118 -15.11 30.55 8.53
C HIS A 118 -14.52 29.28 9.16
N CYS A 119 -14.27 29.30 10.48
CA CYS A 119 -13.94 28.09 11.25
C CYS A 119 -15.17 27.19 11.30
N GLU A 120 -15.03 25.91 10.98
CA GLU A 120 -16.00 24.89 11.38
C GLU A 120 -15.50 24.24 12.67
N THR A 121 -15.99 24.77 13.79
CA THR A 121 -16.08 24.05 15.06
C THR A 121 -17.34 23.20 15.01
N SER A 122 -17.21 21.89 15.16
CA SER A 122 -18.21 20.96 15.73
C SER A 122 -17.55 19.61 15.98
#